data_AF-A0A7X3GFI9-F1
#
_entry.id   AF-A0A7X3GFI9-F1
#
_cell.length_a   1.000
_cell.length_b   1.000
_cell.length_c   1.000
_cell.angle_alpha   90.00
_cell.angle_beta   90.00
_cell.angle_gamma   90.00
#
_symmetry.space_group_name_H-M   'P 1'
#
loop_
_entity.id
_entity.type
_entity.pdbx_description
1 polymer ?
#
loop_
_entity_poly.entity_id
_entity_poly.type
_entity_poly.pdbx_seq_one_letter_code
_entity_poly.pdbx_strand_id
1 'polypeptide(L)'
;MLESLYNENEIKQFSALTNTTRRLSNKDEITIQANHLCQSIDVDIYLEGNVTVDMINMKDYPYRSIENTIEYIYEIKKSNINTVLLHLVGNEYGQDPYKVLQDHVQAIQQVRKHFSKEELNITIDPFMTAFNQDGSWGVKDEFGKLKYLETLNLLAEIATDYSLAGADGIITLGRVEGEVEVTKKALAKISSNMKIKSFSQNTETTNAYMYLENLPDQLETGQKILVGNLTEMNLRTILDIHEGADVIIVKPIENFHLITLTLDFITNTQSVAAFLNSAKAKELLEANPFVKHKVDQILADLDAFEAKCAGVTVGAYSVSGTYFIHKSFEKEKGGRFSLGLMDELLKNAISAAGDRLDSILDRNAMWIIQNK
;
A
#
# COMPACT_ATOMS: atom_id res chain seq x y z
N MET A 1 -41.94 31.28 -14.27
CA MET A 1 -41.14 30.06 -14.56
C MET A 1 -40.95 29.22 -13.29
N LEU A 2 -40.51 29.75 -12.16
CA LEU A 2 -40.47 28.96 -10.91
C LEU A 2 -41.87 28.60 -10.39
N GLU A 3 -42.82 29.53 -10.44
CA GLU A 3 -44.25 29.31 -10.11
C GLU A 3 -44.96 28.31 -11.04
N SER A 4 -44.36 27.96 -12.18
CA SER A 4 -44.86 26.90 -13.06
C SER A 4 -44.17 25.54 -12.84
N LEU A 5 -43.16 25.47 -11.97
CA LEU A 5 -42.38 24.27 -11.67
C LEU A 5 -42.56 23.78 -10.23
N TYR A 6 -42.84 24.70 -9.31
CA TYR A 6 -42.95 24.43 -7.87
C TYR A 6 -44.26 25.00 -7.33
N ASN A 7 -44.82 24.35 -6.32
CA ASN A 7 -46.03 24.84 -5.67
C ASN A 7 -45.73 26.05 -4.75
N GLU A 8 -46.77 26.78 -4.37
CA GLU A 8 -46.61 27.99 -3.53
C GLU A 8 -45.88 27.73 -2.20
N ASN A 9 -46.00 26.53 -1.63
CA ASN A 9 -45.35 26.20 -0.37
C ASN A 9 -43.84 25.99 -0.55
N GLU A 10 -43.43 25.28 -1.59
CA GLU A 10 -42.01 25.12 -1.97
C GLU A 10 -41.35 26.48 -2.25
N ILE A 11 -42.05 27.37 -2.96
CA ILE A 11 -41.57 28.73 -3.26
C ILE A 11 -41.42 29.56 -1.98
N LYS A 12 -42.37 29.43 -1.04
CA LYS A 12 -42.24 30.06 0.29
C LYS A 12 -41.05 29.51 1.07
N GLN A 13 -40.80 28.20 1.02
CA GLN A 13 -39.63 27.58 1.66
C GLN A 13 -38.32 28.11 1.06
N PHE A 14 -38.21 28.18 -0.27
CA PHE A 14 -37.02 28.74 -0.92
C PHE A 14 -36.81 30.22 -0.58
N SER A 15 -37.89 31.00 -0.56
CA SER A 15 -37.84 32.44 -0.23
C SER A 15 -37.45 32.69 1.23
N ALA A 16 -37.67 31.71 2.12
CA ALA A 16 -37.31 31.79 3.53
C ALA A 16 -35.86 31.33 3.82
N LEU A 17 -35.13 30.81 2.83
CA LEU A 17 -33.73 30.41 3.02
C LEU A 17 -32.85 31.64 3.27
N THR A 18 -32.26 31.72 4.46
CA THR A 18 -31.24 32.72 4.80
C THR A 18 -29.85 32.31 4.34
N ASN A 19 -29.64 31.02 4.09
CA ASN A 19 -28.43 30.45 3.54
C ASN A 19 -28.78 29.63 2.30
N THR A 20 -28.30 30.08 1.14
CA THR A 20 -28.57 29.48 -0.17
C THR A 20 -27.46 28.55 -0.65
N THR A 21 -26.43 28.32 0.18
CA THR A 21 -25.40 27.32 -0.14
C THR A 21 -25.90 25.90 0.07
N ARG A 22 -25.43 24.97 -0.78
CA ARG A 22 -25.62 23.52 -0.59
C ARG A 22 -24.84 22.98 0.62
N ARG A 23 -23.83 23.72 1.09
CA ARG A 23 -22.97 23.31 2.21
C ARG A 23 -23.75 23.37 3.53
N LEU A 24 -23.84 22.22 4.21
CA LEU A 24 -24.50 22.11 5.51
C LEU A 24 -23.59 22.48 6.69
N SER A 25 -22.27 22.31 6.56
CA SER A 25 -21.27 22.58 7.60
C SER A 25 -20.02 23.26 7.01
N ASN A 26 -19.44 24.19 7.76
CA ASN A 26 -18.14 24.83 7.44
C ASN A 26 -16.96 24.16 8.18
N LYS A 27 -17.19 23.01 8.82
CA LYS A 27 -16.16 22.24 9.49
C LYS A 27 -15.82 21.02 8.64
N ASP A 28 -14.53 20.78 8.46
CA ASP A 28 -14.05 19.53 7.90
C ASP A 28 -14.29 18.40 8.90
N GLU A 29 -14.75 17.24 8.40
CA GLU A 29 -14.88 16.03 9.22
C GLU A 29 -13.51 15.40 9.51
N ILE A 30 -12.55 15.57 8.58
CA ILE A 30 -11.21 15.01 8.65
C ILE A 30 -10.17 16.11 8.64
N THR A 31 -9.26 16.06 9.62
CA THR A 31 -8.01 16.81 9.60
C THR A 31 -6.85 15.81 9.55
N ILE A 32 -5.91 16.04 8.64
CA ILE A 32 -4.76 15.15 8.46
C ILE A 32 -3.80 15.37 9.63
N GLN A 33 -3.37 14.28 10.24
CA GLN A 33 -2.46 14.25 11.38
C GLN A 33 -1.24 13.39 11.03
N ALA A 34 -0.13 13.61 11.74
CA ALA A 34 1.11 12.89 11.49
C ALA A 34 0.98 11.36 11.64
N ASN A 35 0.12 10.89 12.56
CA ASN A 35 -0.18 9.47 12.77
C ASN A 35 -0.98 8.83 11.64
N HIS A 36 -1.59 9.60 10.73
CA HIS A 36 -2.23 9.06 9.52
C HIS A 36 -1.22 8.71 8.44
N LEU A 37 0.02 9.17 8.55
CA LEU A 37 1.01 9.12 7.47
C LEU A 37 2.15 8.17 7.82
N CYS A 38 2.77 7.60 6.80
CA CYS A 38 3.99 6.82 6.85
C CYS A 38 4.92 7.36 5.77
N GLN A 39 6.13 7.75 6.15
CA GLN A 39 7.09 8.31 5.19
C GLN A 39 7.83 7.19 4.46
N SER A 40 7.65 7.13 3.14
CA SER A 40 8.43 6.24 2.28
C SER A 40 9.84 6.79 2.05
N ILE A 41 10.83 5.91 2.08
CA ILE A 41 12.25 6.24 1.88
C ILE A 41 12.86 5.19 0.96
N ASP A 42 13.50 5.63 -0.13
CA ASP A 42 14.24 4.74 -1.03
C ASP A 42 15.71 4.73 -0.59
N VAL A 43 16.16 3.58 -0.10
CA VAL A 43 17.46 3.38 0.56
C VAL A 43 18.35 2.56 -0.36
N ASP A 44 19.36 3.17 -0.95
CA ASP A 44 20.39 2.43 -1.68
C ASP A 44 21.41 1.90 -0.68
N ILE A 45 21.36 0.59 -0.46
CA ILE A 45 22.16 -0.09 0.57
C ILE A 45 23.64 -0.22 0.19
N TYR A 46 24.02 0.18 -1.02
CA TYR A 46 25.41 0.12 -1.50
C TYR A 46 26.10 1.49 -1.55
N LEU A 47 25.38 2.57 -1.23
CA LEU A 47 26.01 3.87 -1.04
C LEU A 47 26.74 3.93 0.31
N GLU A 48 28.02 4.31 0.27
CA GLU A 48 28.84 4.46 1.46
C GLU A 48 28.84 5.89 2.01
N GLY A 49 28.76 6.02 3.34
CA GLY A 49 28.82 7.29 4.04
C GLY A 49 27.50 8.05 4.00
N ASN A 50 27.50 9.29 4.52
CA ASN A 50 26.30 10.10 4.58
C ASN A 50 26.05 10.85 3.27
N VAL A 51 25.47 10.15 2.29
CA VAL A 51 25.26 10.67 0.93
C VAL A 51 23.84 10.41 0.41
N THR A 52 23.47 11.20 -0.60
CA THR A 52 22.24 11.07 -1.38
C THR A 52 22.56 11.05 -2.87
N VAL A 53 21.78 10.32 -3.66
CA VAL A 53 21.86 10.32 -5.12
C VAL A 53 20.49 10.70 -5.68
N ASP A 54 20.46 11.74 -6.52
CA ASP A 54 19.21 12.20 -7.13
C ASP A 54 18.58 11.10 -8.00
N MET A 55 17.28 10.91 -7.83
CA MET A 55 16.50 10.04 -8.69
C MET A 55 16.03 10.81 -9.92
N ILE A 56 16.28 10.24 -11.10
CA ILE A 56 15.78 10.79 -12.36
C ILE A 56 14.25 10.91 -12.27
N ASN A 57 13.74 12.10 -12.61
CA ASN A 57 12.31 12.46 -12.60
C ASN A 57 11.58 12.37 -11.25
N MET A 58 12.24 12.03 -10.15
CA MET A 58 11.66 12.09 -8.80
C MET A 58 12.28 13.26 -8.02
N LYS A 59 12.04 14.48 -8.52
CA LYS A 59 12.64 15.71 -7.98
C LYS A 59 12.41 15.83 -6.47
N ASP A 60 13.45 16.21 -5.73
CA ASP A 60 13.44 16.39 -4.26
C ASP A 60 13.18 15.08 -3.47
N TYR A 61 13.31 13.92 -4.13
CA TYR A 61 13.22 12.60 -3.51
C TYR A 61 14.39 11.74 -4.00
N PRO A 62 15.57 11.84 -3.35
CA PRO A 62 16.75 11.10 -3.75
C PRO A 62 16.76 9.68 -3.16
N TYR A 63 17.57 8.81 -3.74
CA TYR A 63 18.08 7.64 -3.04
C TYR A 63 18.97 8.09 -1.89
N ARG A 64 18.88 7.39 -0.76
CA ARG A 64 19.66 7.68 0.44
C ARG A 64 20.53 6.49 0.80
N SER A 65 21.78 6.76 1.18
CA SER A 65 22.60 5.80 1.93
C SER A 65 21.94 5.41 3.27
N ILE A 66 22.43 4.35 3.91
CA ILE A 66 21.94 3.94 5.24
C ILE A 66 22.18 5.04 6.27
N GLU A 67 23.38 5.63 6.29
CA GLU A 67 23.76 6.71 7.21
C GLU A 67 22.88 7.95 7.02
N ASN A 68 22.65 8.36 5.77
CA ASN A 68 21.76 9.48 5.48
C ASN A 68 20.29 9.16 5.81
N THR A 69 19.85 7.91 5.61
CA THR A 69 18.51 7.45 5.98
C THR A 69 18.27 7.61 7.48
N ILE A 70 19.24 7.26 8.32
CA ILE A 70 19.16 7.43 9.77
C ILE A 70 18.98 8.92 10.13
N GLU A 71 19.77 9.82 9.56
CA GLU A 71 19.61 11.26 9.78
C GLU A 71 18.25 11.77 9.30
N TYR A 72 17.80 11.32 8.13
CA TYR A 72 16.51 11.70 7.58
C TYR A 72 15.34 11.24 8.47
N ILE A 73 15.43 10.05 9.07
CA ILE A 73 14.44 9.56 10.04
C ILE A 73 14.39 10.46 11.28
N TYR A 74 15.52 10.96 11.79
CA TYR A 74 15.51 11.94 12.88
C TYR A 74 14.76 13.23 12.48
N GLU A 75 14.92 13.71 11.25
CA GLU A 75 14.16 14.85 10.74
C GLU A 75 12.65 14.55 10.60
N ILE A 76 12.28 13.39 10.07
CA ILE A 76 10.88 12.94 9.93
C ILE A 76 10.18 12.95 11.30
N LYS A 77 10.86 12.47 12.35
CA LYS A 77 10.32 12.42 13.71
C LYS A 77 10.05 13.82 14.29
N LYS A 78 10.73 14.87 13.85
CA LYS A 78 10.41 16.26 14.27
C LYS A 78 9.02 16.70 13.80
N SER A 79 8.49 16.07 12.75
CA SER A 79 7.12 16.25 12.25
C SER A 79 6.11 15.31 12.95
N ASN A 80 6.49 14.61 14.02
CA ASN A 80 5.70 13.62 14.76
C ASN A 80 5.27 12.38 13.93
N ILE A 81 5.91 12.14 12.79
CA ILE A 81 5.71 10.91 12.01
C ILE A 81 6.65 9.84 12.60
N ASN A 82 6.07 8.75 13.11
CA ASN A 82 6.80 7.67 13.78
C ASN A 82 6.71 6.33 13.02
N THR A 83 6.43 6.40 11.72
CA THR A 83 6.19 5.28 10.82
C THR A 83 6.93 5.55 9.51
N VAL A 84 7.77 4.60 9.10
CA VAL A 84 8.52 4.67 7.84
C VAL A 84 8.37 3.39 7.05
N LEU A 85 8.37 3.53 5.72
CA LEU A 85 8.53 2.44 4.78
C LEU A 85 9.92 2.55 4.17
N LEU A 86 10.73 1.50 4.30
CA LEU A 86 12.02 1.42 3.63
C LEU A 86 11.89 0.58 2.36
N HIS A 87 12.07 1.20 1.21
CA HIS A 87 12.35 0.48 -0.03
C HIS A 87 13.86 0.30 -0.11
N LEU A 88 14.33 -0.90 0.21
CA LEU A 88 15.75 -1.22 0.10
C LEU A 88 16.05 -1.52 -1.37
N VAL A 89 16.91 -0.71 -1.98
CA VAL A 89 17.27 -0.79 -3.39
C VAL A 89 18.77 -1.03 -3.57
N GLY A 90 19.13 -1.47 -4.76
CA GLY A 90 20.51 -1.78 -5.13
C GLY A 90 20.73 -1.66 -6.64
N ASN A 91 22.00 -1.72 -7.05
CA ASN A 91 22.42 -1.31 -8.40
C ASN A 91 22.20 -2.35 -9.51
N GLU A 92 21.79 -3.58 -9.21
CA GLU A 92 21.76 -4.65 -10.22
C GLU A 92 20.54 -5.58 -10.09
N TYR A 93 19.84 -5.79 -11.21
CA TYR A 93 18.77 -6.78 -11.34
C TYR A 93 19.32 -8.19 -11.57
N GLY A 94 18.62 -9.22 -11.10
CA GLY A 94 18.99 -10.61 -11.35
C GLY A 94 20.19 -11.12 -10.53
N GLN A 95 20.54 -10.41 -9.46
CA GLN A 95 21.46 -10.92 -8.43
C GLN A 95 20.85 -12.10 -7.67
N ASP A 96 21.69 -12.88 -6.98
CA ASP A 96 21.25 -13.97 -6.12
C ASP A 96 20.30 -13.44 -5.03
N PRO A 97 19.01 -13.85 -5.02
CA PRO A 97 18.03 -13.30 -4.10
C PRO A 97 18.35 -13.55 -2.63
N TYR A 98 19.06 -14.64 -2.31
CA TYR A 98 19.45 -14.95 -0.94
C TYR A 98 20.61 -14.05 -0.48
N LYS A 99 21.51 -13.68 -1.40
CA LYS A 99 22.56 -12.70 -1.11
C LYS A 99 21.97 -11.31 -0.86
N VAL A 100 21.06 -10.86 -1.72
CA VAL A 100 20.35 -9.58 -1.56
C VAL A 100 19.55 -9.55 -0.25
N LEU A 101 18.88 -10.65 0.10
CA LEU A 101 18.21 -10.78 1.40
C LEU A 101 19.17 -10.53 2.58
N GLN A 102 20.36 -11.14 2.58
CA GLN A 102 21.32 -10.93 3.66
C GLN A 102 21.82 -9.48 3.73
N ASP A 103 21.97 -8.81 2.59
CA ASP A 103 22.36 -7.39 2.55
C ASP A 103 21.22 -6.49 3.08
N HIS A 104 19.97 -6.81 2.74
CA HIS A 104 18.79 -6.16 3.31
C HIS A 104 18.72 -6.33 4.84
N VAL A 105 18.97 -7.55 5.35
CA VAL A 105 18.99 -7.83 6.80
C VAL A 105 20.01 -6.94 7.51
N GLN A 106 21.22 -6.81 6.95
CA GLN A 106 22.24 -5.94 7.51
C GLN A 106 21.81 -4.47 7.52
N ALA A 107 21.18 -3.98 6.45
CA ALA A 107 20.66 -2.62 6.39
C ALA A 107 19.56 -2.36 7.43
N ILE A 108 18.60 -3.28 7.58
CA ILE A 108 17.53 -3.18 8.57
C ILE A 108 18.11 -3.14 9.99
N GLN A 109 19.07 -4.02 10.30
CA GLN A 109 19.74 -4.03 11.61
C GLN A 109 20.49 -2.72 11.89
N GLN A 110 21.13 -2.12 10.88
CA GLN A 110 21.80 -0.84 11.03
C GLN A 110 20.82 0.27 11.38
N VAL A 111 19.71 0.41 10.64
CA VAL A 111 18.68 1.41 10.97
C VAL A 111 18.07 1.14 12.35
N ARG A 112 17.73 -0.12 12.65
CA ARG A 112 17.09 -0.50 13.93
C ARG A 112 17.96 -0.22 15.15
N LYS A 113 19.30 -0.26 15.05
CA LYS A 113 20.21 0.11 16.16
C LYS A 113 20.02 1.55 16.65
N HIS A 114 19.50 2.45 15.81
CA HIS A 114 19.31 3.85 16.14
C HIS A 114 17.91 4.18 16.66
N PHE A 115 16.91 3.31 16.44
CA PHE A 115 15.52 3.59 16.79
C PHE A 115 14.86 2.39 17.44
N SER A 116 14.47 2.52 18.70
CA SER A 116 13.73 1.45 19.38
C SER A 116 12.36 1.21 18.72
N LYS A 117 11.76 0.04 18.95
CA LYS A 117 10.42 -0.30 18.44
C LYS A 117 9.31 0.59 19.02
N GLU A 118 9.55 1.22 20.17
CA GLU A 118 8.63 2.18 20.80
C GLU A 118 8.68 3.55 20.10
N GLU A 119 9.81 3.89 19.50
CA GLU A 119 10.03 5.20 18.86
C GLU A 119 9.67 5.20 17.38
N LEU A 120 9.86 4.09 16.68
CA LEU A 120 9.72 4.04 15.22
C LEU A 120 9.24 2.68 14.74
N ASN A 121 8.10 2.71 14.04
CA ASN A 121 7.61 1.57 13.27
C ASN A 121 8.32 1.54 11.90
N ILE A 122 9.03 0.45 11.63
CA ILE A 122 9.74 0.25 10.36
C ILE A 122 9.04 -0.86 9.57
N THR A 123 8.40 -0.48 8.47
CA THR A 123 7.89 -1.42 7.47
C THR A 123 8.93 -1.58 6.35
N ILE A 124 9.17 -2.80 5.88
CA ILE A 124 10.10 -3.07 4.79
C ILE A 124 9.35 -3.53 3.54
N ASP A 125 9.73 -2.98 2.38
CA ASP A 125 9.33 -3.50 1.08
C ASP A 125 10.42 -4.46 0.54
N PRO A 126 10.11 -5.76 0.37
CA PRO A 126 11.07 -6.74 -0.14
C PRO A 126 11.21 -6.73 -1.67
N PHE A 127 10.62 -5.79 -2.40
CA PHE A 127 10.54 -5.84 -3.87
C PHE A 127 11.87 -6.16 -4.56
N MET A 128 12.98 -5.54 -4.14
CA MET A 128 14.28 -5.74 -4.79
C MET A 128 14.97 -7.07 -4.49
N THR A 129 14.48 -7.89 -3.54
CA THR A 129 15.14 -9.16 -3.22
C THR A 129 15.12 -10.16 -4.37
N ALA A 130 14.09 -10.15 -5.21
CA ALA A 130 13.94 -11.08 -6.33
C ALA A 130 13.29 -10.43 -7.55
N PHE A 131 13.59 -9.15 -7.80
CA PHE A 131 13.11 -8.45 -8.97
C PHE A 131 13.95 -8.80 -10.20
N ASN A 132 13.28 -9.23 -11.27
CA ASN A 132 13.90 -9.71 -12.50
C ASN A 132 13.84 -8.65 -13.61
N GLN A 133 14.75 -8.77 -14.58
CA GLN A 133 14.86 -7.84 -15.71
C GLN A 133 13.60 -7.75 -16.58
N ASP A 134 12.79 -8.82 -16.64
CA ASP A 134 11.51 -8.84 -17.38
C ASP A 134 10.33 -8.27 -16.57
N GLY A 135 10.60 -7.62 -15.43
CA GLY A 135 9.58 -7.00 -14.58
C GLY A 135 8.85 -7.98 -13.64
N SER A 136 9.13 -9.27 -13.74
CA SER A 136 8.58 -10.28 -12.83
C SER A 136 9.32 -10.31 -11.48
N TRP A 137 8.68 -10.86 -10.46
CA TRP A 137 9.24 -11.05 -9.13
C TRP A 137 9.23 -12.53 -8.74
N GLY A 138 10.34 -13.01 -8.18
CA GLY A 138 10.51 -14.35 -7.66
C GLY A 138 11.70 -15.08 -8.28
N VAL A 139 11.95 -16.30 -7.79
CA VAL A 139 13.12 -17.10 -8.17
C VAL A 139 12.92 -17.72 -9.54
N LYS A 140 13.89 -17.59 -10.44
CA LYS A 140 13.83 -18.17 -11.79
C LYS A 140 14.80 -19.32 -11.99
N ASP A 141 14.46 -20.22 -12.92
CA ASP A 141 15.39 -21.21 -13.44
C ASP A 141 16.31 -20.64 -14.54
N GLU A 142 17.24 -21.46 -15.02
CA GLU A 142 18.19 -21.10 -16.07
C GLU A 142 17.53 -20.75 -17.42
N PHE A 143 16.25 -21.10 -17.60
CA PHE A 143 15.45 -20.79 -18.79
C PHE A 143 14.54 -19.57 -18.57
N GLY A 144 14.64 -18.89 -17.42
CA GLY A 144 13.86 -17.71 -17.08
C GLY A 144 12.44 -18.00 -16.58
N LYS A 145 12.10 -19.25 -16.29
CA LYS A 145 10.78 -19.64 -15.77
C LYS A 145 10.74 -19.51 -14.24
N LEU A 146 9.62 -19.02 -13.72
CA LEU A 146 9.39 -18.89 -12.28
C LEU A 146 9.36 -20.27 -11.60
N LYS A 147 10.21 -20.43 -10.59
CA LYS A 147 10.25 -21.56 -9.66
C LYS A 147 9.36 -21.27 -8.46
N TYR A 148 8.10 -21.71 -8.54
CA TYR A 148 7.07 -21.34 -7.56
C TYR A 148 7.40 -21.77 -6.13
N LEU A 149 7.82 -23.02 -5.90
CA LEU A 149 8.12 -23.52 -4.55
C LEU A 149 9.33 -22.79 -3.94
N GLU A 150 10.37 -22.57 -4.74
CA GLU A 150 11.55 -21.81 -4.34
C GLU A 150 11.22 -20.34 -4.05
N THR A 151 10.26 -19.77 -4.78
CA THR A 151 9.75 -18.41 -4.52
C THR A 151 9.00 -18.35 -3.19
N LEU A 152 8.18 -19.36 -2.87
CA LEU A 152 7.53 -19.46 -1.56
C LEU A 152 8.56 -19.65 -0.43
N ASN A 153 9.59 -20.47 -0.64
CA ASN A 153 10.67 -20.62 0.33
C ASN A 153 11.38 -19.29 0.60
N LEU A 154 11.70 -18.53 -0.46
CA LEU A 154 12.29 -17.21 -0.33
C LEU A 154 11.38 -16.25 0.46
N LEU A 155 10.06 -16.24 0.20
CA LEU A 155 9.11 -15.42 0.97
C LEU A 155 9.11 -15.77 2.47
N ALA A 156 9.20 -17.06 2.81
CA ALA A 156 9.31 -17.51 4.19
C ALA A 156 10.62 -17.05 4.87
N GLU A 157 11.74 -17.09 4.13
CA GLU A 157 13.04 -16.61 4.62
C GLU A 157 13.04 -15.10 4.78
N ILE A 158 12.53 -14.33 3.80
CA ILE A 158 12.36 -12.87 3.90
C ILE A 158 11.58 -12.52 5.17
N ALA A 159 10.42 -13.15 5.40
CA ALA A 159 9.59 -12.88 6.56
C ALA A 159 10.33 -13.17 7.88
N THR A 160 11.01 -14.31 7.96
CA THR A 160 11.77 -14.73 9.14
C THR A 160 12.93 -13.77 9.42
N ASP A 161 13.75 -13.52 8.41
CA ASP A 161 14.99 -12.77 8.55
C ASP A 161 14.72 -11.28 8.80
N TYR A 162 13.76 -10.67 8.11
CA TYR A 162 13.38 -9.27 8.37
C TYR A 162 12.81 -9.08 9.79
N SER A 163 11.99 -10.04 10.25
CA SER A 163 11.49 -10.02 11.62
C SER A 163 12.65 -10.08 12.63
N LEU A 164 13.61 -10.99 12.43
CA LEU A 164 14.79 -11.12 13.30
C LEU A 164 15.73 -9.91 13.20
N ALA A 165 15.77 -9.23 12.05
CA ALA A 165 16.49 -7.98 11.84
C ALA A 165 15.87 -6.79 12.59
N GLY A 166 14.61 -6.93 13.04
CA GLY A 166 13.90 -5.95 13.84
C GLY A 166 12.91 -5.09 13.07
N ALA A 167 12.45 -5.52 11.89
CA ALA A 167 11.31 -4.91 11.22
C ALA A 167 10.03 -5.04 12.07
N ASP A 168 9.09 -4.11 11.89
CA ASP A 168 7.77 -4.11 12.53
C ASP A 168 6.65 -4.43 11.55
N GLY A 169 6.89 -4.24 10.27
CA GLY A 169 6.01 -4.67 9.20
C GLY A 169 6.77 -5.13 7.95
N ILE A 170 6.09 -5.94 7.15
CA ILE A 170 6.54 -6.35 5.82
C ILE A 170 5.41 -6.13 4.82
N ILE A 171 5.78 -5.66 3.63
CA ILE A 171 4.85 -5.55 2.49
C ILE A 171 4.84 -6.87 1.73
N THR A 172 3.65 -7.41 1.43
CA THR A 172 3.50 -8.44 0.39
C THR A 172 3.17 -7.79 -0.95
N LEU A 173 3.64 -8.40 -2.04
CA LEU A 173 3.82 -7.70 -3.30
C LEU A 173 2.59 -7.76 -4.22
N GLY A 174 1.59 -8.59 -3.89
CA GLY A 174 0.42 -8.86 -4.71
C GLY A 174 0.82 -9.50 -6.05
N ARG A 175 1.77 -10.44 -6.03
CA ARG A 175 2.37 -11.02 -7.26
C ARG A 175 2.42 -12.55 -7.27
N VAL A 176 2.38 -13.19 -6.11
CA VAL A 176 2.52 -14.64 -5.98
C VAL A 176 1.36 -15.19 -5.17
N GLU A 177 0.66 -16.19 -5.69
CA GLU A 177 -0.38 -16.91 -4.96
C GLU A 177 0.17 -17.50 -3.65
N GLY A 178 -0.55 -17.32 -2.54
CA GLY A 178 -0.15 -17.84 -1.22
C GLY A 178 0.98 -17.08 -0.52
N GLU A 179 1.39 -15.91 -1.04
CA GLU A 179 2.46 -15.11 -0.42
C GLU A 179 2.11 -14.66 1.02
N VAL A 180 0.85 -14.30 1.29
CA VAL A 180 0.39 -13.88 2.63
C VAL A 180 0.39 -15.07 3.57
N GLU A 181 -0.17 -16.21 3.13
CA GLU A 181 -0.25 -17.43 3.95
C GLU A 181 1.14 -17.93 4.37
N VAL A 182 2.08 -17.99 3.43
CA VAL A 182 3.46 -18.44 3.70
C VAL A 182 4.17 -17.46 4.64
N THR A 183 4.00 -16.15 4.42
CA THR A 183 4.54 -15.12 5.31
C THR A 183 3.99 -15.28 6.73
N LYS A 184 2.66 -15.45 6.89
CA LYS A 184 2.03 -15.62 8.21
C LYS A 184 2.53 -16.88 8.92
N LYS A 185 2.64 -18.00 8.22
CA LYS A 185 3.15 -19.26 8.77
C LYS A 185 4.62 -19.16 9.18
N ALA A 186 5.45 -18.48 8.40
CA ALA A 186 6.85 -18.24 8.73
C ALA A 186 6.99 -17.42 10.02
N LEU A 187 6.24 -16.31 10.14
CA LEU A 187 6.24 -15.47 11.34
C LEU A 187 5.71 -16.21 12.58
N ALA A 188 4.66 -17.01 12.42
CA ALA A 188 4.11 -17.82 13.52
C ALA A 188 5.14 -18.84 14.05
N LYS A 189 5.94 -19.45 13.17
CA LYS A 189 7.00 -20.41 13.55
C LYS A 189 8.04 -19.81 14.49
N ILE A 190 8.30 -18.51 14.39
CA ILE A 190 9.22 -17.78 15.26
C ILE A 190 8.51 -16.92 16.32
N SER A 191 7.19 -17.08 16.48
CA SER A 191 6.37 -16.29 17.40
C SER A 191 6.51 -14.77 17.21
N SER A 192 6.67 -14.33 15.96
CA SER A 192 6.81 -12.92 15.63
C SER A 192 5.44 -12.23 15.51
N ASN A 193 5.39 -10.98 15.99
CA ASN A 193 4.26 -10.07 15.84
C ASN A 193 4.48 -9.03 14.72
N MET A 194 5.45 -9.26 13.81
CA MET A 194 5.64 -8.38 12.65
C MET A 194 4.35 -8.34 11.80
N LYS A 195 3.87 -7.14 11.49
CA LYS A 195 2.63 -6.96 10.71
C LYS A 195 2.83 -7.31 9.23
N ILE A 196 1.86 -7.99 8.64
CA ILE A 196 1.79 -8.24 7.20
C ILE A 196 0.89 -7.16 6.58
N LYS A 197 1.47 -6.31 5.73
CA LYS A 197 0.77 -5.26 5.00
C LYS A 197 0.63 -5.68 3.53
N SER A 198 -0.53 -6.17 3.13
CA SER A 198 -0.69 -6.76 1.79
C SER A 198 -1.08 -5.74 0.73
N PHE A 199 -0.37 -5.74 -0.41
CA PHE A 199 -0.87 -5.13 -1.65
C PHE A 199 -1.89 -6.05 -2.35
N SER A 200 -2.99 -6.39 -1.67
CA SER A 200 -3.99 -7.36 -2.16
C SER A 200 -4.55 -7.04 -3.53
N GLN A 201 -4.74 -5.75 -3.83
CA GLN A 201 -5.30 -5.29 -5.11
C GLN A 201 -4.22 -4.73 -6.05
N ASN A 202 -2.95 -5.16 -5.93
CA ASN A 202 -1.89 -4.64 -6.77
C ASN A 202 -2.20 -4.86 -8.26
N THR A 203 -2.13 -3.79 -9.04
CA THR A 203 -2.55 -3.80 -10.45
C THR A 203 -1.40 -3.51 -11.41
N GLU A 204 -1.55 -3.94 -12.66
CA GLU A 204 -0.69 -3.54 -13.78
C GLU A 204 -0.99 -2.09 -14.22
N THR A 205 -0.88 -1.15 -13.28
CA THR A 205 -1.15 0.27 -13.50
C THR A 205 0.05 1.00 -14.09
N THR A 206 -0.16 1.75 -15.17
CA THR A 206 0.84 2.65 -15.74
C THR A 206 1.21 3.79 -14.80
N ASN A 207 0.35 4.14 -13.84
CA ASN A 207 0.63 5.19 -12.84
C ASN A 207 1.92 4.89 -12.05
N ALA A 208 2.25 3.62 -11.82
CA ALA A 208 3.50 3.28 -11.13
C ALA A 208 4.76 3.65 -11.92
N TYR A 209 4.66 3.88 -13.23
CA TYR A 209 5.78 4.02 -14.16
C TYR A 209 5.87 5.39 -14.85
N MET A 210 4.95 6.33 -14.54
CA MET A 210 4.88 7.65 -15.20
C MET A 210 6.14 8.51 -15.04
N TYR A 211 6.99 8.22 -14.05
CA TYR A 211 8.25 8.91 -13.83
C TYR A 211 9.36 8.45 -14.79
N LEU A 212 9.19 7.32 -15.48
CA LEU A 212 10.18 6.84 -16.45
C LEU A 212 10.11 7.67 -17.73
N GLU A 213 11.26 7.87 -18.38
CA GLU A 213 11.31 8.60 -19.66
C GLU A 213 10.53 7.89 -20.78
N ASN A 214 10.57 6.56 -20.76
CA ASN A 214 9.84 5.71 -21.70
C ASN A 214 9.01 4.71 -20.89
N LEU A 215 7.84 4.36 -21.42
CA LEU A 215 7.08 3.23 -20.90
C LEU A 215 7.89 1.95 -21.09
N PRO A 216 7.97 1.08 -20.08
CA PRO A 216 8.54 -0.26 -20.25
C PRO A 216 7.84 -1.00 -21.39
N ASP A 217 8.62 -1.72 -22.20
CA ASP A 217 8.10 -2.51 -23.33
C ASP A 217 7.10 -3.58 -22.86
N GLN A 218 7.25 -4.06 -21.61
CA GLN A 218 6.34 -4.97 -20.96
C GLN A 218 5.82 -4.37 -19.64
N LEU A 219 4.58 -3.88 -19.66
CA LEU A 219 3.86 -3.42 -18.47
C LEU A 219 3.10 -4.56 -17.78
N GLU A 220 2.62 -5.54 -18.56
CA GLU A 220 1.87 -6.69 -18.07
C GLU A 220 2.81 -7.88 -17.88
N THR A 221 3.15 -8.13 -16.61
CA THR A 221 4.02 -9.24 -16.21
C THR A 221 3.25 -10.55 -16.08
N GLY A 222 1.92 -10.46 -16.01
CA GLY A 222 1.03 -11.59 -15.71
C GLY A 222 1.00 -11.98 -14.24
N GLN A 223 1.67 -11.23 -13.35
CA GLN A 223 1.67 -11.50 -11.90
C GLN A 223 0.69 -10.64 -11.12
N LYS A 224 0.33 -9.45 -11.63
CA LYS A 224 -0.61 -8.55 -10.97
C LYS A 224 -1.98 -8.58 -11.64
N ILE A 225 -2.95 -8.02 -10.95
CA ILE A 225 -4.32 -7.90 -11.42
C ILE A 225 -4.41 -6.88 -12.56
N LEU A 226 -5.25 -7.13 -13.56
CA LEU A 226 -5.50 -6.11 -14.60
C LEU A 226 -6.32 -4.94 -14.04
N VAL A 227 -6.02 -3.73 -14.54
CA VAL A 227 -6.75 -2.52 -14.13
C VAL A 227 -8.24 -2.66 -14.49
N GLY A 228 -9.12 -2.39 -13.51
CA GLY A 228 -10.57 -2.50 -13.68
C GLY A 228 -11.18 -3.87 -13.38
N ASN A 229 -10.37 -4.90 -13.10
CA ASN A 229 -10.84 -6.22 -12.66
C ASN A 229 -11.30 -6.20 -11.18
N LEU A 230 -12.35 -5.44 -10.88
CA LEU A 230 -12.83 -5.23 -9.51
C LEU A 230 -13.20 -6.53 -8.79
N THR A 231 -13.78 -7.51 -9.50
CA THR A 231 -14.08 -8.83 -8.92
C THR A 231 -12.82 -9.54 -8.43
N GLU A 232 -11.74 -9.49 -9.20
CA GLU A 232 -10.46 -10.12 -8.82
C GLU A 232 -9.80 -9.39 -7.65
N MET A 233 -9.81 -8.05 -7.67
CA MET A 233 -9.32 -7.21 -6.56
C MET A 233 -10.03 -7.51 -5.24
N ASN A 234 -11.35 -7.62 -5.27
CA ASN A 234 -12.16 -7.94 -4.09
C ASN A 234 -11.93 -9.38 -3.61
N LEU A 235 -11.81 -10.36 -4.54
CA LEU A 235 -11.45 -11.73 -4.19
C LEU A 235 -10.09 -11.79 -3.48
N ARG A 236 -9.07 -11.12 -4.01
CA ARG A 236 -7.73 -11.07 -3.41
C ARG A 236 -7.73 -10.41 -2.04
N THR A 237 -8.51 -9.35 -1.85
CA THR A 237 -8.70 -8.72 -0.54
C THR A 237 -9.19 -9.72 0.51
N ILE A 238 -10.27 -10.45 0.20
CA ILE A 238 -10.88 -11.42 1.12
C ILE A 238 -9.93 -12.60 1.38
N LEU A 239 -9.24 -13.08 0.35
CA LEU A 239 -8.27 -14.17 0.48
C LEU A 239 -7.10 -13.77 1.37
N ASP A 240 -6.51 -12.60 1.18
CA ASP A 240 -5.38 -12.15 1.99
C ASP A 240 -5.76 -11.94 3.46
N ILE A 241 -6.98 -11.45 3.73
CA ILE A 241 -7.53 -11.41 5.10
C ILE A 241 -7.60 -12.83 5.68
N HIS A 242 -8.13 -13.78 4.90
CA HIS A 242 -8.20 -15.16 5.33
C HIS A 242 -6.82 -15.79 5.55
N GLU A 243 -5.83 -15.45 4.74
CA GLU A 243 -4.46 -15.94 4.82
C GLU A 243 -3.66 -15.30 5.97
N GLY A 244 -4.14 -14.18 6.52
CA GLY A 244 -3.64 -13.59 7.76
C GLY A 244 -2.94 -12.25 7.60
N ALA A 245 -3.27 -11.47 6.56
CA ALA A 245 -2.87 -10.08 6.44
C ALA A 245 -3.40 -9.26 7.62
N ASP A 246 -2.54 -8.40 8.18
CA ASP A 246 -2.91 -7.50 9.29
C ASP A 246 -3.37 -6.14 8.77
N VAL A 247 -2.87 -5.73 7.60
CA VAL A 247 -3.27 -4.50 6.91
C VAL A 247 -3.50 -4.79 5.43
N ILE A 248 -4.61 -4.31 4.88
CA ILE A 248 -4.85 -4.31 3.43
C ILE A 248 -4.49 -2.94 2.88
N ILE A 249 -3.51 -2.89 1.97
CA ILE A 249 -3.00 -1.66 1.40
C ILE A 249 -3.53 -1.47 -0.02
N VAL A 250 -4.33 -0.42 -0.21
CA VAL A 250 -4.83 -0.04 -1.53
C VAL A 250 -3.78 0.73 -2.30
N LYS A 251 -3.42 0.22 -3.48
CA LYS A 251 -2.40 0.76 -4.37
C LYS A 251 -2.91 0.79 -5.81
N PRO A 252 -2.92 1.95 -6.50
CA PRO A 252 -2.64 3.31 -6.00
C PRO A 252 -3.71 3.88 -5.06
N ILE A 253 -3.34 4.87 -4.24
CA ILE A 253 -4.21 5.57 -3.27
C ILE A 253 -5.47 6.17 -3.90
N GLU A 254 -5.44 6.54 -5.18
CA GLU A 254 -6.56 7.13 -5.92
C GLU A 254 -7.76 6.19 -6.04
N ASN A 255 -7.60 4.89 -5.78
CA ASN A 255 -8.66 3.90 -5.78
C ASN A 255 -9.52 3.94 -4.50
N PHE A 256 -10.13 5.08 -4.17
CA PHE A 256 -10.94 5.25 -2.94
C PHE A 256 -12.10 4.27 -2.81
N HIS A 257 -12.65 3.83 -3.94
CA HIS A 257 -13.69 2.79 -3.97
C HIS A 257 -13.19 1.46 -3.38
N LEU A 258 -11.93 1.08 -3.64
CA LEU A 258 -11.33 -0.11 -3.03
C LEU A 258 -11.08 0.07 -1.53
N ILE A 259 -10.72 1.28 -1.08
CA ILE A 259 -10.59 1.58 0.36
C ILE A 259 -11.93 1.34 1.06
N THR A 260 -13.01 1.87 0.48
CA THR A 260 -14.37 1.72 1.03
C THR A 260 -14.84 0.26 0.98
N LEU A 261 -14.60 -0.45 -0.12
CA LEU A 261 -14.96 -1.87 -0.25
C LEU A 261 -14.16 -2.75 0.72
N THR A 262 -12.87 -2.44 0.92
CA THR A 262 -12.04 -3.13 1.91
C THR A 262 -12.61 -2.91 3.31
N LEU A 263 -12.98 -1.67 3.65
CA LEU A 263 -13.63 -1.34 4.93
C LEU A 263 -14.94 -2.11 5.12
N ASP A 264 -15.79 -2.19 4.09
CA ASP A 264 -17.03 -2.97 4.13
C ASP A 264 -16.72 -4.46 4.35
N PHE A 265 -15.77 -5.06 3.63
CA PHE A 265 -15.44 -6.48 3.80
C PHE A 265 -14.88 -6.83 5.19
N ILE A 266 -14.13 -5.92 5.83
CA ILE A 266 -13.62 -6.17 7.20
C ILE A 266 -14.63 -5.85 8.31
N THR A 267 -15.75 -5.17 8.00
CA THR A 267 -16.77 -4.80 8.99
C THR A 267 -18.13 -5.46 8.76
N ASN A 268 -18.33 -6.10 7.61
CA ASN A 268 -19.61 -6.64 7.19
C ASN A 268 -19.45 -7.99 6.47
N THR A 269 -19.54 -9.07 7.25
CA THR A 269 -19.44 -10.45 6.75
C THR A 269 -20.58 -10.83 5.80
N GLN A 270 -21.74 -10.16 5.88
CA GLN A 270 -22.83 -10.38 4.93
C GLN A 270 -22.46 -9.87 3.53
N SER A 271 -21.79 -8.72 3.43
CA SER A 271 -21.25 -8.22 2.16
C SER A 271 -20.23 -9.20 1.55
N VAL A 272 -19.37 -9.78 2.37
CA VAL A 272 -18.41 -10.82 1.95
C VAL A 272 -19.16 -12.03 1.38
N ALA A 273 -20.12 -12.57 2.13
CA ALA A 273 -20.90 -13.72 1.69
C ALA A 273 -21.69 -13.45 0.39
N ALA A 274 -22.28 -12.26 0.27
CA ALA A 274 -23.01 -11.84 -0.92
C ALA A 274 -22.07 -11.71 -2.14
N PHE A 275 -20.90 -11.10 -1.95
CA PHE A 275 -19.90 -10.95 -3.00
C PHE A 275 -19.38 -12.31 -3.49
N LEU A 276 -18.96 -13.18 -2.58
CA LEU A 276 -18.43 -14.52 -2.91
C LEU A 276 -19.49 -15.40 -3.60
N ASN A 277 -20.78 -15.15 -3.34
CA ASN A 277 -21.89 -15.85 -3.99
C ASN A 277 -22.37 -15.22 -5.30
N SER A 278 -21.82 -14.07 -5.71
CA SER A 278 -22.19 -13.40 -6.95
C SER A 278 -21.80 -14.23 -8.19
N ALA A 279 -22.52 -14.03 -9.30
CA ALA A 279 -22.29 -14.78 -10.54
C ALA A 279 -20.84 -14.63 -11.05
N LYS A 280 -20.30 -13.40 -11.06
CA LYS A 280 -18.93 -13.13 -11.52
C LYS A 280 -17.86 -13.74 -10.62
N ALA A 281 -18.06 -13.73 -9.30
CA ALA A 281 -17.11 -14.37 -8.38
C ALA A 281 -17.10 -15.88 -8.59
N LYS A 282 -18.28 -16.50 -8.69
CA LYS A 282 -18.41 -17.95 -8.95
C LYS A 282 -17.76 -18.36 -10.27
N GLU A 283 -17.98 -17.62 -11.35
CA GLU A 283 -17.34 -17.86 -12.66
C GLU A 283 -15.81 -17.88 -12.55
N LEU A 284 -15.21 -16.88 -11.89
CA LEU A 284 -13.76 -16.84 -11.69
C LEU A 284 -13.25 -17.99 -10.82
N LEU A 285 -13.98 -18.36 -9.77
CA LEU A 285 -13.59 -19.43 -8.85
C LEU A 285 -13.69 -20.81 -9.52
N GLU A 286 -14.68 -21.05 -10.37
CA GLU A 286 -14.79 -22.30 -11.15
C GLU A 286 -13.58 -22.51 -12.07
N ALA A 287 -13.05 -21.42 -12.65
CA ALA A 287 -11.83 -21.45 -13.45
C ALA A 287 -10.54 -21.63 -12.61
N ASN A 288 -10.60 -21.46 -11.28
CA ASN A 288 -9.44 -21.45 -10.39
C ASN A 288 -9.66 -22.35 -9.14
N PRO A 289 -9.58 -23.69 -9.27
CA PRO A 289 -9.94 -24.62 -8.20
C PRO A 289 -9.16 -24.45 -6.90
N PHE A 290 -7.87 -24.07 -6.97
CA PHE A 290 -7.04 -23.82 -5.79
C PHE A 290 -7.58 -22.64 -4.98
N VAL A 291 -7.91 -21.53 -5.64
CA VAL A 291 -8.50 -20.35 -5.01
C VAL A 291 -9.91 -20.64 -4.52
N LYS A 292 -10.70 -21.37 -5.30
CA LYS A 292 -12.05 -21.82 -4.91
C LYS A 292 -12.03 -22.59 -3.60
N HIS A 293 -11.06 -23.48 -3.41
CA HIS A 293 -10.96 -24.24 -2.16
C HIS A 293 -10.83 -23.34 -0.92
N LYS A 294 -10.03 -22.28 -1.00
CA LYS A 294 -9.90 -21.28 0.08
C LYS A 294 -11.21 -20.52 0.31
N VAL A 295 -11.89 -20.12 -0.77
CA VAL A 295 -13.20 -19.47 -0.66
C VAL A 295 -14.25 -20.39 -0.03
N ASP A 296 -14.26 -21.67 -0.40
CA ASP A 296 -15.18 -22.65 0.20
C ASP A 296 -14.93 -22.77 1.72
N GLN A 297 -13.68 -22.68 2.18
CA GLN A 297 -13.35 -22.66 3.62
C GLN A 297 -13.89 -21.39 4.31
N ILE A 298 -13.79 -20.23 3.66
CA ILE A 298 -14.37 -18.97 4.19
C ILE A 298 -15.89 -19.08 4.31
N LEU A 299 -16.56 -19.58 3.27
CA LEU A 299 -18.02 -19.72 3.27
C LEU A 299 -18.53 -20.78 4.25
N ALA A 300 -17.72 -21.79 4.56
CA ALA A 300 -18.05 -22.82 5.53
C ALA A 300 -18.01 -22.32 6.98
N ASP A 301 -17.21 -21.28 7.28
CA ASP A 301 -17.03 -20.72 8.61
C ASP A 301 -16.82 -19.20 8.56
N LEU A 302 -17.93 -18.47 8.34
CA LEU A 302 -17.92 -17.01 8.26
C LEU A 302 -17.60 -16.36 9.61
N ASP A 303 -17.94 -16.99 10.73
CA ASP A 303 -17.64 -16.48 12.07
C ASP A 303 -16.12 -16.49 12.31
N ALA A 304 -15.43 -17.56 11.90
CA ALA A 304 -13.96 -17.59 11.94
C ALA A 304 -13.32 -16.54 11.02
N PHE A 305 -13.93 -16.26 9.87
CA PHE A 305 -13.49 -15.16 9.00
C PHE A 305 -13.72 -13.79 9.66
N GLU A 306 -14.87 -13.57 10.29
CA GLU A 306 -15.18 -12.35 11.04
C GLU A 306 -14.13 -12.08 12.13
N ALA A 307 -13.76 -13.13 12.87
CA ALA A 307 -12.75 -13.05 13.90
C ALA A 307 -11.37 -12.61 13.34
N LYS A 308 -11.03 -13.04 12.11
CA LYS A 308 -9.83 -12.55 11.41
C LYS A 308 -9.97 -11.08 11.04
N CYS A 309 -11.12 -10.65 10.50
CA CYS A 309 -11.39 -9.27 10.14
C CYS A 309 -11.28 -8.29 11.31
N ALA A 310 -11.61 -8.72 12.53
CA ALA A 310 -11.64 -7.87 13.72
C ALA A 310 -10.32 -7.09 13.96
N GLY A 311 -9.17 -7.67 13.61
CA GLY A 311 -7.85 -7.04 13.76
C GLY A 311 -7.31 -6.34 12.51
N VAL A 312 -7.98 -6.43 11.36
CA VAL A 312 -7.45 -5.93 10.08
C VAL A 312 -7.68 -4.43 9.93
N THR A 313 -6.66 -3.69 9.52
CA THR A 313 -6.78 -2.26 9.19
C THR A 313 -6.62 -2.02 7.69
N VAL A 314 -6.99 -0.81 7.24
CA VAL A 314 -6.90 -0.39 5.84
C VAL A 314 -5.81 0.66 5.72
N GLY A 315 -4.88 0.47 4.78
CA GLY A 315 -3.91 1.49 4.42
C GLY A 315 -4.00 1.85 2.95
N ALA A 316 -3.24 2.87 2.57
CA ALA A 316 -3.14 3.30 1.18
C ALA A 316 -1.69 3.61 0.82
N TYR A 317 -1.37 3.52 -0.47
CA TYR A 317 -0.01 3.72 -0.97
C TYR A 317 -0.02 4.64 -2.19
N SER A 318 0.74 5.74 -2.13
CA SER A 318 0.98 6.57 -3.30
C SER A 318 2.14 6.03 -4.14
N VAL A 319 1.87 5.84 -5.43
CA VAL A 319 2.87 5.30 -6.36
C VAL A 319 3.79 6.41 -6.87
N SER A 320 4.89 6.03 -7.51
CA SER A 320 5.87 6.98 -8.05
C SER A 320 5.25 7.98 -9.03
N GLY A 321 4.26 7.58 -9.84
CA GLY A 321 3.55 8.52 -10.72
C GLY A 321 2.69 9.52 -9.98
N THR A 322 2.05 9.14 -8.87
CA THR A 322 1.36 10.09 -7.99
C THR A 322 2.34 11.17 -7.55
N TYR A 323 3.50 10.78 -7.00
CA TYR A 323 4.56 11.73 -6.62
C TYR A 323 5.03 12.62 -7.79
N PHE A 324 5.28 12.02 -8.95
CA PHE A 324 5.70 12.72 -10.16
C PHE A 324 4.69 13.78 -10.61
N ILE A 325 3.40 13.42 -10.63
CA ILE A 325 2.31 14.34 -10.96
C ILE A 325 2.30 15.51 -9.97
N HIS A 326 2.37 15.23 -8.67
CA HIS A 326 2.37 16.27 -7.64
C HIS A 326 3.56 17.23 -7.76
N LYS A 327 4.77 16.71 -7.97
CA LYS A 327 5.96 17.55 -8.16
C LYS A 327 5.95 18.32 -9.46
N SER A 328 5.37 17.76 -10.52
CA SER A 328 5.17 18.47 -11.79
C SER A 328 4.22 19.66 -11.61
N PHE A 329 3.10 19.46 -10.91
CA PHE A 329 2.17 20.55 -10.59
C PHE A 329 2.75 21.58 -9.63
N GLU A 330 3.52 21.17 -8.62
CA GLU A 330 4.22 22.09 -7.72
C GLU A 330 5.17 23.01 -8.53
N LYS A 331 5.91 22.44 -9.48
CA LYS A 331 6.80 23.21 -10.36
C LYS A 331 6.04 24.18 -11.26
N GLU A 332 4.88 23.77 -11.79
CA GLU A 332 4.12 24.58 -12.76
C GLU A 332 3.21 25.63 -12.08
N LYS A 333 2.57 25.27 -10.97
CA LYS A 333 1.51 26.06 -10.31
C LYS A 333 1.88 26.56 -8.90
N GLY A 334 2.98 26.08 -8.33
CA GLY A 334 3.47 26.44 -6.99
C GLY A 334 2.97 25.53 -5.86
N GLY A 335 3.66 25.60 -4.71
CA GLY A 335 3.45 24.72 -3.56
C GLY A 335 2.04 24.76 -2.96
N ARG A 336 1.38 25.93 -2.91
CA ARG A 336 0.02 26.05 -2.37
C ARG A 336 -1.00 25.24 -3.17
N PHE A 337 -0.87 25.21 -4.50
CA PHE A 337 -1.79 24.44 -5.35
C PHE A 337 -1.56 22.94 -5.18
N SER A 338 -0.29 22.52 -5.17
CA SER A 338 0.08 21.12 -4.94
C SER A 338 -0.35 20.62 -3.55
N LEU A 339 -0.20 21.45 -2.52
CA LEU A 339 -0.66 21.14 -1.17
C LEU A 339 -2.18 20.96 -1.11
N GLY A 340 -2.95 21.79 -1.81
CA GLY A 340 -4.41 21.63 -1.91
C GLY A 340 -4.81 20.28 -2.50
N LEU A 341 -4.16 19.85 -3.59
CA LEU A 341 -4.41 18.54 -4.20
C LEU A 341 -4.04 17.37 -3.27
N MET A 342 -2.89 17.48 -2.57
CA MET A 342 -2.50 16.46 -1.57
C MET A 342 -3.46 16.43 -0.38
N ASP A 343 -3.94 17.59 0.09
CA ASP A 343 -4.91 17.68 1.18
C ASP A 343 -6.22 16.96 0.80
N GLU A 344 -6.73 17.21 -0.41
CA GLU A 344 -7.94 16.57 -0.94
C GLU A 344 -7.74 15.05 -1.11
N LEU A 345 -6.64 14.61 -1.72
CA LEU A 345 -6.31 13.19 -1.91
C LEU A 345 -6.30 12.43 -0.59
N LEU A 346 -5.56 12.95 0.39
CA LEU A 346 -5.40 12.31 1.69
C LEU A 346 -6.67 12.37 2.53
N LYS A 347 -7.43 13.49 2.53
CA LYS A 347 -8.71 13.56 3.22
C LYS A 347 -9.71 12.53 2.69
N ASN A 348 -9.77 12.36 1.37
CA ASN A 348 -10.64 11.35 0.75
C ASN A 348 -10.21 9.93 1.13
N ALA A 349 -8.90 9.63 1.13
CA ALA A 349 -8.40 8.32 1.55
C ALA A 349 -8.67 8.03 3.04
N ILE A 350 -8.41 8.99 3.93
CA ILE A 350 -8.69 8.87 5.37
C ILE A 350 -10.18 8.69 5.61
N SER A 351 -11.01 9.51 4.97
CA SER A 351 -12.47 9.42 5.07
C SER A 351 -13.00 8.08 4.59
N ALA A 352 -12.44 7.52 3.50
CA ALA A 352 -12.84 6.22 2.97
C ALA A 352 -12.41 5.05 3.86
N ALA A 353 -11.28 5.17 4.55
CA ALA A 353 -10.78 4.15 5.49
C ALA A 353 -11.47 4.19 6.86
N GLY A 354 -12.09 5.32 7.21
CA GLY A 354 -12.80 5.51 8.47
C GLY A 354 -11.90 5.37 9.69
N ASP A 355 -12.43 4.78 10.75
CA ASP A 355 -11.72 4.52 12.01
C ASP A 355 -10.75 3.33 11.94
N ARG A 356 -10.75 2.59 10.82
CA ARG A 356 -9.86 1.44 10.57
C ARG A 356 -8.61 1.80 9.78
N LEU A 357 -8.29 3.09 9.60
CA LEU A 357 -7.06 3.51 8.94
C LEU A 357 -5.82 3.04 9.70
N ASP A 358 -4.90 2.35 9.02
CA ASP A 358 -3.56 2.04 9.53
C ASP A 358 -2.61 3.23 9.33
N SER A 359 -2.27 3.49 8.06
CA SER A 359 -1.39 4.59 7.65
C SER A 359 -1.46 4.74 6.13
N ILE A 360 -1.15 5.94 5.65
CA ILE A 360 -0.95 6.24 4.24
C ILE A 360 0.55 6.31 3.97
N LEU A 361 1.05 5.37 3.17
CA LEU A 361 2.45 5.25 2.79
C LEU A 361 2.71 6.20 1.63
N ASP A 362 3.42 7.29 1.90
CA ASP A 362 3.58 8.40 0.98
C ASP A 362 4.99 8.99 1.02
N ARG A 363 5.52 9.33 -0.16
CA ARG A 363 6.85 9.95 -0.33
C ARG A 363 6.88 11.42 0.13
N ASN A 364 5.75 12.09 0.19
CA ASN A 364 5.58 13.47 0.62
C ASN A 364 5.07 13.61 2.06
N ALA A 365 4.94 12.52 2.84
CA ALA A 365 4.32 12.56 4.17
C ALA A 365 4.87 13.69 5.07
N MET A 366 6.19 13.80 5.20
CA MET A 366 6.85 14.85 5.98
C MET A 366 6.59 16.25 5.39
N TRP A 367 6.71 16.40 4.06
CA TRP A 367 6.49 17.67 3.35
C TRP A 367 5.07 18.21 3.58
N ILE A 368 4.06 17.33 3.56
CA ILE A 368 2.66 17.71 3.78
C ILE A 368 2.45 18.26 5.19
N ILE A 369 3.01 17.62 6.22
CA ILE A 369 2.90 18.10 7.60
C ILE A 369 3.62 19.45 7.79
N GLN A 370 4.76 19.65 7.13
CA GLN A 370 5.55 20.87 7.28
C GLN A 370 4.98 22.08 6.54
N ASN A 371 4.14 21.87 5.51
CA ASN A 371 3.60 22.94 4.68
C ASN A 371 2.11 23.24 4.94
N LYS A 372 1.46 22.49 5.82
CA LYS A 372 0.12 22.79 6.35
C LYS A 372 0.17 23.84 7.44
#